data_AF-A0A314YRD3-F1
#
_entry.id   AF-A0A314YRD3-F1
#
_cell.length_a   1.000
_cell.length_b   1.000
_cell.length_c   1.000
_cell.angle_alpha   90.00
_cell.angle_beta   90.00
_cell.angle_gamma   90.00
#
_symmetry.space_group_name_H-M   'P 1'
#
loop_
_entity.id
_entity.type
_entity.pdbx_description
1 polymer ?
#
loop_
_entity_poly.entity_id
_entity_poly.type
_entity_poly.pdbx_seq_one_letter_code
_entity_poly.pdbx_strand_id
1 'polypeptide(L)'
;MAVKSALMAKSLELMSERSLLGKFRGCLFVIDCYGEDFTAGIGNNLVYNLFLEYGDGGTMGDLIKQSGGSGLCELPSEEVYRIKIGDLGLAKRAVGKRSCRGTAMSLSPETVLDSIQEKPSDIWALGCVVLKMLTGRHPWDAKASAKLHDLKPLIASRVPKVPGGLSEDARDFLKNCFACEEPFTEAHSS
;
A
#
# COMPACT_ATOMS: atom_id res chain seq x y z
N MET A 1 -4.52 -10.64 -19.39
CA MET A 1 -5.39 -10.85 -18.22
C MET A 1 -4.60 -11.61 -17.17
N ALA A 2 -4.74 -11.25 -15.90
CA ALA A 2 -4.15 -11.96 -14.76
C ALA A 2 -5.23 -12.77 -14.03
N VAL A 3 -4.84 -13.87 -13.39
CA VAL A 3 -5.76 -14.69 -12.59
C VAL A 3 -5.18 -14.88 -11.19
N LYS A 4 -5.96 -14.56 -10.17
CA LYS A 4 -5.66 -14.87 -8.78
C LYS A 4 -6.58 -16.00 -8.35
N SER A 5 -6.01 -17.07 -7.81
CA SER A 5 -6.74 -18.30 -7.49
C SER A 5 -6.53 -18.71 -6.04
N ALA A 6 -7.57 -19.24 -5.41
CA ALA A 6 -7.50 -19.81 -4.07
C ALA A 6 -8.42 -21.02 -3.97
N LEU A 7 -8.02 -22.02 -3.17
CA LEU A 7 -8.94 -23.08 -2.74
C LEU A 7 -10.17 -22.43 -2.10
N MET A 8 -11.36 -22.95 -2.37
CA MET A 8 -12.62 -22.41 -1.86
C MET A 8 -12.59 -22.24 -0.35
N ALA A 9 -12.02 -23.22 0.38
CA ALA A 9 -11.84 -23.17 1.83
C ALA A 9 -10.96 -22.01 2.35
N LYS A 10 -10.17 -21.38 1.48
CA LYS A 10 -9.26 -20.25 1.79
C LYS A 10 -9.56 -19.00 0.94
N SER A 11 -10.71 -18.96 0.28
CA SER A 11 -11.03 -17.92 -0.72
C SER A 11 -11.63 -16.64 -0.14
N LEU A 12 -11.84 -16.57 1.18
CA LEU A 12 -12.53 -15.45 1.83
C LEU A 12 -11.90 -14.08 1.53
N GLU A 13 -10.57 -13.99 1.58
CA GLU A 13 -9.83 -12.75 1.29
C GLU A 13 -9.97 -12.38 -0.19
N LEU A 14 -9.94 -13.37 -1.08
CA LEU A 14 -10.06 -13.18 -2.52
C LEU A 14 -11.49 -12.78 -2.96
N MET A 15 -12.51 -13.30 -2.29
CA MET A 15 -13.90 -12.87 -2.47
C MET A 15 -14.14 -11.45 -1.94
N SER A 16 -13.52 -11.11 -0.81
CA SER A 16 -13.57 -9.75 -0.25
C SER A 16 -12.92 -8.74 -1.18
N GLU A 17 -11.76 -9.10 -1.75
CA GLU A 17 -11.06 -8.33 -2.77
C GLU A 17 -11.95 -8.08 -3.99
N ARG A 18 -12.60 -9.11 -4.54
CA ARG A 18 -13.55 -8.96 -5.65
C ARG A 18 -14.65 -7.96 -5.35
N SER A 19 -15.24 -8.03 -4.16
CA SER A 19 -16.32 -7.11 -3.75
C SER A 19 -15.83 -5.66 -3.70
N LEU A 20 -14.60 -5.42 -3.25
CA LEU A 20 -13.99 -4.10 -3.23
C LEU A 20 -13.64 -3.60 -4.63
N LEU A 21 -12.97 -4.41 -5.44
CA LEU A 21 -12.59 -4.05 -6.82
C LEU A 21 -13.81 -3.71 -7.67
N GLY A 22 -14.93 -4.43 -7.48
CA GLY A 22 -16.19 -4.13 -8.16
C GLY A 22 -16.72 -2.71 -7.92
N LYS A 23 -16.36 -2.06 -6.80
CA LYS A 23 -16.73 -0.66 -6.51
C LYS A 23 -15.89 0.36 -7.28
N PHE A 24 -14.70 -0.04 -7.71
CA PHE A 24 -13.75 0.80 -8.43
C PHE A 24 -13.74 0.48 -9.93
N ARG A 25 -14.74 -0.24 -10.44
CA ARG A 25 -14.84 -0.61 -11.84
C ARG A 25 -14.74 0.63 -12.73
N GLY A 26 -13.84 0.60 -13.71
CA GLY A 26 -13.57 1.72 -14.61
C GLY A 26 -12.67 2.83 -14.03
N CYS A 27 -12.21 2.71 -12.78
CA CYS A 27 -11.22 3.63 -12.23
C CYS A 27 -9.87 3.43 -12.92
N LEU A 28 -9.31 4.49 -13.52
CA LEU A 28 -8.06 4.42 -14.27
C LEU A 28 -6.82 4.12 -13.42
N PHE A 29 -6.93 4.21 -12.10
CA PHE A 29 -5.82 4.08 -11.14
C PHE A 29 -5.97 2.85 -10.22
N VAL A 30 -6.97 2.00 -10.44
CA VAL A 30 -7.16 0.73 -9.74
C VAL A 30 -7.20 -0.38 -10.78
N ILE A 31 -6.59 -1.53 -10.47
CA ILE A 31 -6.66 -2.72 -11.33
C ILE A 31 -8.12 -3.12 -11.55
N ASP A 32 -8.54 -3.23 -12.81
CA ASP A 32 -9.93 -3.60 -13.11
C ASP A 32 -10.18 -5.09 -12.84
N CYS A 33 -11.43 -5.42 -12.51
CA CYS A 33 -11.88 -6.77 -12.25
C CYS A 33 -12.88 -7.20 -13.33
N TYR A 34 -12.51 -8.21 -14.12
CA TYR A 34 -13.32 -8.69 -15.24
C TYR A 34 -14.37 -9.71 -14.82
N GLY A 35 -14.18 -10.41 -13.70
CA GLY A 35 -15.16 -11.37 -13.20
C GLY A 35 -14.53 -12.45 -12.32
N GLU A 36 -15.33 -13.46 -11.99
CA GLU A 36 -14.94 -14.59 -11.16
C GLU A 36 -15.45 -15.90 -11.78
N ASP A 37 -14.77 -17.01 -11.48
CA ASP A 37 -15.16 -18.35 -11.92
C ASP A 37 -14.72 -19.42 -10.90
N PHE A 38 -15.35 -20.58 -10.94
CA PHE A 38 -15.07 -21.72 -10.07
C PHE A 38 -14.60 -22.91 -10.90
N THR A 39 -13.41 -23.42 -10.61
CA THR A 39 -12.85 -24.58 -11.30
C THR A 39 -12.67 -25.76 -10.36
N ALA A 40 -12.70 -26.98 -10.93
CA ALA A 40 -12.37 -28.19 -10.20
C ALA A 40 -10.86 -28.24 -9.93
N GLY A 41 -10.49 -28.39 -8.66
CA GLY A 41 -9.12 -28.59 -8.18
C GLY A 41 -8.82 -30.05 -7.86
N ILE A 42 -7.61 -30.29 -7.35
CA ILE A 42 -7.14 -31.63 -6.99
C ILE A 42 -7.97 -32.19 -5.82
N GLY A 43 -8.43 -33.44 -5.94
CA GLY A 43 -9.12 -34.16 -4.85
C GLY A 43 -10.53 -33.67 -4.56
N ASN A 44 -11.33 -33.35 -5.59
CA ASN A 44 -12.70 -32.83 -5.48
C ASN A 44 -12.83 -31.46 -4.80
N ASN A 45 -11.72 -30.73 -4.62
CA ASN A 45 -11.76 -29.38 -4.05
C ASN A 45 -12.20 -28.38 -5.12
N LEU A 46 -13.00 -27.39 -4.74
CA LEU A 46 -13.30 -26.24 -5.61
C LEU A 46 -12.21 -25.17 -5.50
N VAL A 47 -11.87 -24.53 -6.60
CA VAL A 47 -10.95 -23.40 -6.69
C VAL A 47 -11.74 -22.18 -7.15
N TYR A 48 -11.63 -21.10 -6.38
CA TYR A 48 -12.17 -19.79 -6.75
C TYR A 48 -11.11 -19.01 -7.53
N ASN A 49 -11.49 -18.48 -8.69
CA ASN A 49 -10.62 -17.73 -9.58
C ASN A 49 -11.18 -16.32 -9.77
N LEU A 50 -10.31 -15.32 -9.68
CA LEU A 50 -10.61 -13.92 -9.92
C LEU A 50 -9.84 -13.44 -11.14
N PHE A 51 -10.54 -12.90 -12.13
CA PHE A 51 -9.97 -12.39 -13.36
C PHE A 51 -9.74 -10.89 -13.26
N LEU A 52 -8.48 -10.49 -13.45
CA LEU A 52 -8.02 -9.13 -13.24
C LEU A 52 -7.35 -8.57 -14.50
N GLU A 53 -7.32 -7.24 -14.58
CA GLU A 53 -6.45 -6.53 -15.50
C GLU A 53 -4.99 -6.99 -15.30
N TYR A 54 -4.27 -7.15 -16.41
CA TYR A 54 -2.85 -7.48 -16.39
C TYR A 54 -2.04 -6.21 -16.59
N GLY A 55 -1.20 -5.87 -15.62
CA GLY A 55 -0.18 -4.82 -15.77
C GLY A 55 1.07 -5.40 -16.42
N ASP A 56 1.28 -5.09 -17.69
CA ASP A 56 2.44 -5.51 -18.49
C ASP A 56 3.76 -4.88 -18.03
N GLY A 57 3.71 -3.68 -17.43
CA GLY A 57 4.84 -3.02 -16.79
C GLY A 57 5.36 -3.68 -15.50
N GLY A 58 4.72 -4.75 -15.03
CA GLY A 58 5.10 -5.44 -13.79
C GLY A 58 4.77 -4.65 -12.53
N THR A 59 5.52 -4.89 -11.45
CA THR A 59 5.29 -4.21 -10.17
C THR A 59 6.14 -2.93 -10.06
N MET A 60 5.74 -2.01 -9.17
CA MET A 60 6.56 -0.85 -8.78
C MET A 60 7.97 -1.25 -8.35
N GLY A 61 8.13 -2.41 -7.70
CA GLY A 61 9.45 -2.92 -7.31
C GLY A 61 10.32 -3.30 -8.51
N ASP A 62 9.71 -3.79 -9.59
CA ASP A 62 10.43 -4.15 -10.82
C ASP A 62 10.85 -2.88 -11.57
N LEU A 63 9.99 -1.87 -11.64
CA LEU A 63 10.32 -0.57 -12.22
C LEU A 63 11.49 0.10 -11.49
N ILE A 64 11.50 0.08 -10.15
CA ILE A 64 12.64 0.59 -9.35
C ILE A 64 13.93 -0.19 -9.62
N LYS A 65 13.85 -1.52 -9.82
CA LYS A 65 15.03 -2.32 -10.16
C LYS A 65 15.56 -1.96 -11.55
N GLN A 66 14.67 -1.73 -12.51
CA GLN A 66 15.04 -1.34 -13.87
C GLN A 66 15.73 0.03 -13.92
N SER A 67 15.41 0.94 -12.99
CA SER A 67 16.13 2.21 -12.82
C SER A 67 17.46 2.10 -12.04
N GLY A 68 17.96 0.88 -11.83
CA GLY A 68 19.18 0.63 -11.06
C GLY A 68 19.02 0.82 -9.55
N GLY A 69 17.78 0.84 -9.04
CA GLY A 69 17.47 1.00 -7.62
C GLY A 69 17.53 2.44 -7.11
N SER A 70 17.65 3.42 -8.02
CA SER A 70 17.75 4.84 -7.66
C SER A 70 16.39 5.54 -7.44
N GLY A 71 15.29 4.84 -7.71
CA GLY A 71 13.94 5.40 -7.72
C GLY A 71 13.46 5.73 -9.13
N LEU A 72 12.26 6.26 -9.23
CA LEU A 72 11.59 6.66 -10.46
C LEU A 72 11.77 8.17 -10.65
N CYS A 73 11.98 8.59 -11.89
CA CYS A 73 12.19 10.00 -12.20
C CYS A 73 10.89 10.81 -11.97
N GLU A 74 11.02 12.00 -11.39
CA GLU A 74 9.90 12.93 -11.21
C GLU A 74 9.47 13.60 -12.52
N LEU A 75 10.39 13.65 -13.49
CA LEU A 75 10.18 14.32 -14.76
C LEU A 75 9.41 13.41 -15.73
N PRO A 76 8.59 14.00 -16.62
CA PRO A 76 7.92 13.24 -17.67
C PRO A 76 8.98 12.56 -18.55
N SER A 77 9.08 11.24 -18.44
CA SER A 77 9.84 10.41 -19.36
C SER A 77 9.03 10.18 -20.64
N GLU A 78 9.73 9.95 -21.76
CA GLU A 78 9.12 9.50 -23.02
C GLU A 78 8.28 8.23 -22.83
N GLU A 79 8.63 7.40 -21.84
CA GLU A 79 7.82 6.29 -21.35
C GLU A 79 6.95 6.74 -20.18
N VAL A 80 5.63 6.87 -20.40
CA VAL A 80 4.68 7.25 -19.34
C VAL A 80 4.17 5.98 -18.64
N TYR A 81 4.74 5.68 -17.47
CA TYR A 81 4.24 4.59 -16.62
C TYR A 81 2.92 4.98 -15.96
N ARG A 82 1.87 4.20 -16.19
CA ARG A 82 0.62 4.33 -15.44
C ARG A 82 0.60 3.35 -14.27
N ILE A 83 0.79 3.88 -13.07
CA ILE A 83 0.72 3.09 -11.85
C ILE A 83 -0.73 2.90 -11.43
N LYS A 84 -1.08 1.66 -11.08
CA LYS A 84 -2.40 1.27 -10.59
C LYS A 84 -2.29 0.57 -9.25
N ILE A 85 -3.26 0.82 -8.38
CA ILE A 85 -3.40 0.14 -7.09
C ILE A 85 -4.00 -1.25 -7.36
N GLY A 86 -3.40 -2.28 -6.75
CA GLY A 86 -3.89 -3.65 -6.76
C GLY A 86 -3.72 -4.31 -5.40
N ASP A 87 -4.09 -5.58 -5.29
CA ASP A 87 -3.98 -6.41 -4.09
C ASP A 87 -4.75 -5.87 -2.87
N LEU A 88 -6.08 -5.80 -3.02
CA LEU A 88 -6.99 -5.31 -1.96
C LEU A 88 -7.46 -6.43 -1.02
N GLY A 89 -6.83 -7.61 -1.05
CA GLY A 89 -7.22 -8.77 -0.23
C GLY A 89 -7.18 -8.54 1.29
N LEU A 90 -6.40 -7.56 1.74
CA LEU A 90 -6.31 -7.16 3.14
C LEU A 90 -7.12 -5.90 3.48
N ALA A 91 -7.68 -5.22 2.48
CA ALA A 91 -8.39 -3.98 2.68
C ALA A 91 -9.68 -4.21 3.48
N LYS A 92 -9.95 -3.32 4.43
CA LYS A 92 -11.14 -3.38 5.31
C LYS A 92 -12.02 -2.17 5.08
N ARG A 93 -13.32 -2.37 5.22
CA ARG A 93 -14.27 -1.26 5.31
C ARG A 93 -14.09 -0.60 6.68
N ALA A 94 -14.10 0.72 6.74
CA ALA A 94 -14.00 1.49 7.99
C ALA A 94 -15.10 1.15 9.02
N VAL A 95 -16.19 0.49 8.60
CA VAL A 95 -17.23 -0.06 9.47
C VAL A 95 -16.88 -1.52 9.80
N GLY A 96 -15.96 -1.75 10.73
CA GLY A 96 -15.51 -3.10 11.11
C GLY A 96 -14.55 -3.15 12.30
N LYS A 97 -14.38 -4.33 12.90
CA LYS A 97 -13.57 -4.56 14.11
C LYS A 97 -12.11 -4.12 13.88
N ARG A 98 -11.61 -3.21 14.73
CA ARG A 98 -10.22 -2.69 14.73
C ARG A 98 -9.24 -3.85 14.88
N SER A 99 -8.49 -4.18 13.83
CA SER A 99 -7.45 -5.21 13.85
C SER A 99 -6.39 -4.80 12.85
N CYS A 100 -5.17 -4.56 13.34
CA CYS A 100 -4.03 -4.16 12.54
C CYS A 100 -3.70 -5.26 11.53
N ARG A 101 -3.89 -4.98 10.24
CA ARG A 101 -3.42 -5.82 9.14
C ARG A 101 -2.68 -4.92 8.16
N GLY A 102 -1.42 -5.24 7.88
CA GLY A 102 -0.57 -4.48 6.97
C GLY A 102 0.89 -4.94 7.06
N THR A 103 1.70 -4.57 6.07
CA THR A 103 3.14 -4.81 6.08
C THR A 103 3.80 -3.83 7.06
N ALA A 104 4.62 -4.34 7.99
CA ALA A 104 5.17 -3.60 9.14
C ALA A 104 5.86 -2.26 8.80
N MET A 105 6.39 -2.17 7.59
CA MET A 105 7.14 -1.04 7.03
C MET A 105 6.32 0.17 6.56
N SER A 106 4.99 0.01 6.42
CA SER A 106 4.08 1.08 5.99
C SER A 106 3.15 1.53 7.11
N LEU A 107 3.37 1.04 8.34
CA LEU A 107 2.56 1.40 9.49
C LEU A 107 2.91 2.80 9.96
N SER A 108 1.87 3.57 10.28
CA SER A 108 1.99 4.88 10.90
C SER A 108 2.26 4.74 12.41
N PRO A 109 2.77 5.80 13.06
CA PRO A 109 3.04 5.81 14.49
C PRO A 109 1.82 5.44 15.34
N GLU A 110 0.64 5.97 15.03
CA GLU A 110 -0.60 5.69 15.75
C GLU A 110 -1.09 4.24 15.56
N THR A 111 -0.82 3.63 14.40
CA THR A 111 -1.12 2.20 14.21
C THR A 111 -0.17 1.31 15.03
N VAL A 112 1.10 1.70 15.16
CA VAL A 112 2.10 0.94 15.93
C VAL A 112 1.87 1.06 17.44
N LEU A 113 1.55 2.27 17.90
CA LEU A 113 1.42 2.60 19.31
C LEU A 113 0.03 2.24 19.84
N ASP A 114 -1.02 2.69 19.17
CA ASP A 114 -2.39 2.65 19.69
C ASP A 114 -3.25 1.59 18.99
N SER A 115 -2.70 0.89 18.00
CA SER A 115 -3.44 -0.07 17.15
C SER A 115 -4.65 0.57 16.45
N ILE A 116 -4.55 1.88 16.19
CA ILE A 116 -5.55 2.68 15.48
C ILE A 116 -5.14 2.74 14.01
N GLN A 117 -6.01 2.26 13.13
CA GLN A 117 -5.83 2.32 11.68
C GLN A 117 -7.02 3.09 11.11
N GLU A 118 -6.81 4.36 10.80
CA GLU A 118 -7.82 5.30 10.31
C GLU A 118 -7.34 5.95 9.01
N LYS A 119 -8.15 6.85 8.44
CA LYS A 119 -7.81 7.53 7.16
C LYS A 119 -6.41 8.18 7.18
N PRO A 120 -5.94 8.84 8.27
CA PRO A 120 -4.58 9.37 8.32
C PRO A 120 -3.49 8.31 8.17
N SER A 121 -3.73 7.10 8.65
CA SER A 121 -2.80 5.98 8.53
C SER A 121 -2.61 5.53 7.07
N ASP A 122 -3.67 5.64 6.25
CA ASP A 122 -3.59 5.39 4.81
C ASP A 122 -2.79 6.50 4.08
N ILE A 123 -2.89 7.76 4.54
CA ILE A 123 -2.10 8.88 4.02
C ILE A 123 -0.61 8.70 4.34
N TRP A 124 -0.29 8.27 5.55
CA TRP A 124 1.08 7.89 5.92
C TRP A 124 1.62 6.76 5.04
N ALA A 125 0.83 5.70 4.85
CA ALA A 125 1.21 4.58 4.00
C ALA A 125 1.45 5.02 2.54
N LEU A 126 0.63 5.94 2.02
CA LEU A 126 0.83 6.56 0.71
C LEU A 126 2.16 7.32 0.67
N GLY A 127 2.49 8.11 1.70
CA GLY A 127 3.78 8.79 1.83
C GLY A 127 4.96 7.80 1.77
N CYS A 128 4.88 6.66 2.46
CA CYS A 128 5.89 5.61 2.41
C CYS A 128 6.05 5.01 1.00
N VAL A 129 4.95 4.82 0.26
CA VAL A 129 4.97 4.33 -1.12
C VAL A 129 5.62 5.34 -2.05
N VAL A 130 5.23 6.61 -1.98
CA VAL A 130 5.80 7.69 -2.80
C VAL A 130 7.29 7.88 -2.49
N LEU A 131 7.69 7.88 -1.22
CA LEU A 131 9.11 7.94 -0.84
C LEU A 131 9.90 6.78 -1.45
N LYS A 132 9.34 5.56 -1.45
CA LYS A 132 9.97 4.40 -2.07
C LYS A 132 10.06 4.54 -3.59
N MET A 133 9.03 5.09 -4.23
CA MET A 133 9.07 5.37 -5.66
C MET A 133 10.20 6.35 -5.99
N LEU A 134 10.28 7.46 -5.27
CA LEU A 134 11.26 8.52 -5.56
C LEU A 134 12.70 8.14 -5.24
N THR A 135 12.93 7.28 -4.26
CA THR A 135 14.27 7.00 -3.74
C THR A 135 14.77 5.58 -4.01
N GLY A 136 13.88 4.68 -4.44
CA GLY A 136 14.12 3.24 -4.54
C GLY A 136 14.28 2.53 -3.19
N ARG A 137 14.21 3.26 -2.07
CA ARG A 137 14.53 2.76 -0.72
C ARG A 137 13.32 2.78 0.19
N HIS A 138 13.34 1.93 1.20
CA HIS A 138 12.30 1.92 2.22
C HIS A 138 12.49 3.06 3.22
N PRO A 139 11.41 3.50 3.90
CA PRO A 139 11.51 4.41 5.03
C PRO A 139 12.59 3.94 6.03
N TRP A 140 13.37 4.90 6.54
CA TRP A 140 14.51 4.67 7.45
C TRP A 140 15.63 3.78 6.90
N ASP A 141 15.72 3.59 5.58
CA ASP A 141 16.64 2.64 4.93
C ASP A 141 16.50 1.21 5.49
N ALA A 142 15.31 0.87 6.00
CA ALA A 142 15.04 -0.42 6.59
C ALA A 142 15.22 -1.53 5.54
N LYS A 143 15.86 -2.63 5.95
CA LYS A 143 15.91 -3.84 5.13
C LYS A 143 14.49 -4.37 4.95
N ALA A 144 14.16 -4.85 3.76
CA ALA A 144 12.83 -5.43 3.46
C ALA A 144 12.45 -6.61 4.39
N SER A 145 13.42 -7.24 5.06
CA SER A 145 13.22 -8.31 6.05
C SER A 145 13.16 -7.83 7.51
N ALA A 146 13.17 -6.52 7.76
CA ALA A 146 13.08 -5.96 9.12
C ALA A 146 11.75 -6.37 9.78
N LYS A 147 11.84 -6.92 10.99
CA LYS A 147 10.65 -7.34 11.75
C LYS A 147 10.01 -6.14 12.42
N LEU A 148 8.70 -6.24 12.68
CA LEU A 148 7.95 -5.19 13.35
C LEU A 148 8.63 -4.73 14.64
N HIS A 149 9.15 -5.65 15.46
CA HIS A 149 9.82 -5.33 16.73
C HIS A 149 11.01 -4.37 16.57
N ASP A 150 11.78 -4.50 15.48
CA ASP A 150 12.94 -3.63 15.21
C ASP A 150 12.51 -2.26 14.66
N LEU A 151 11.36 -2.23 13.96
CA LEU A 151 10.80 -1.03 13.37
C LEU A 151 9.96 -0.22 14.34
N LYS A 152 9.31 -0.84 15.33
CA LYS A 152 8.46 -0.16 16.33
C LYS A 152 9.13 1.08 16.95
N PRO A 153 10.36 1.00 17.50
CA PRO A 153 10.99 2.17 18.09
C PRO A 153 11.33 3.24 17.04
N LEU A 154 11.63 2.88 15.80
CA LEU A 154 11.92 3.84 14.72
C LEU A 154 10.65 4.58 14.28
N ILE A 155 9.56 3.84 14.06
CA ILE A 155 8.26 4.39 13.67
C ILE A 155 7.71 5.29 14.77
N ALA A 156 7.78 4.87 16.03
CA ALA A 156 7.26 5.62 17.18
C ALA A 156 8.06 6.89 17.52
N SER A 157 9.34 6.96 17.14
CA SER A 157 10.22 8.06 17.57
C SER A 157 10.71 8.96 16.44
N ARG A 158 10.53 8.59 15.16
CA ARG A 158 11.11 9.34 14.03
C ARG A 158 10.25 9.29 12.77
N VAL A 159 9.98 10.47 12.23
CA VAL A 159 9.50 10.65 10.85
C VAL A 159 10.57 10.15 9.85
N PRO A 160 10.19 9.46 8.75
CA PRO A 160 11.14 9.07 7.71
C PRO A 160 11.96 10.26 7.19
N LYS A 161 13.26 10.06 6.97
CA LYS A 161 14.12 11.10 6.38
C LYS A 161 13.77 11.28 4.90
N VAL A 162 13.34 12.48 4.53
CA VAL A 162 13.13 12.87 3.13
C VAL A 162 14.46 13.41 2.56
N PRO A 163 15.04 12.82 1.50
CA PRO A 163 16.29 13.30 0.91
C PRO A 163 16.15 14.71 0.32
N GLY A 164 17.20 15.52 0.47
CA GLY A 164 17.22 16.90 -0.05
C GLY A 164 17.33 17.02 -1.58
N GLY A 165 17.66 15.92 -2.29
CA GLY A 165 17.79 15.90 -3.75
C GLY A 165 16.47 15.77 -4.51
N LEU A 166 15.33 15.75 -3.82
CA LEU A 166 13.99 15.73 -4.40
C LEU A 166 13.50 17.15 -4.69
N SER A 167 12.52 17.29 -5.58
CA SER A 167 11.88 18.60 -5.83
C SER A 167 11.22 19.18 -4.57
N GLU A 168 10.97 20.48 -4.59
CA GLU A 168 10.26 21.15 -3.51
C GLU A 168 8.84 20.59 -3.34
N ASP A 169 8.13 20.38 -4.45
CA ASP A 169 6.78 19.80 -4.47
C ASP A 169 6.76 18.38 -3.88
N ALA A 170 7.70 17.51 -4.28
CA ALA A 170 7.79 16.15 -3.74
C ALA A 170 8.10 16.16 -2.24
N ARG A 171 8.98 17.05 -1.79
CA ARG A 171 9.29 17.21 -0.37
C ARG A 171 8.11 17.72 0.42
N ASP A 172 7.37 18.70 -0.09
CA ASP A 172 6.19 19.25 0.58
C ASP A 172 5.09 18.20 0.71
N PHE A 173 4.81 17.47 -0.37
CA PHE A 173 3.88 16.34 -0.36
C PHE A 173 4.24 15.31 0.72
N LEU A 174 5.50 14.86 0.76
CA LEU A 174 5.95 13.87 1.74
C LEU A 174 5.87 14.40 3.17
N LYS A 175 6.19 15.68 3.41
CA LYS A 175 6.03 16.31 4.72
C LYS A 175 4.58 16.31 5.18
N ASN A 176 3.65 16.64 4.29
CA ASN A 176 2.22 16.62 4.59
C ASN A 176 1.70 15.20 4.83
N CYS A 177 2.22 14.19 4.12
CA CYS A 177 1.86 12.79 4.37
C CYS A 177 2.33 12.27 5.73
N PHE A 178 3.49 12.73 6.21
CA PHE A 178 4.08 12.30 7.48
C PHE A 178 3.83 13.27 8.64
N ALA A 179 2.95 14.25 8.46
CA ALA A 179 2.52 15.09 9.55
C ALA A 179 1.72 14.24 10.55
N CYS A 180 2.27 14.01 11.74
CA CYS A 180 1.46 13.58 12.87
C CYS A 180 0.67 14.78 13.33
N GLU A 181 -0.66 14.73 13.27
CA GLU A 181 -1.46 15.67 14.03
C GLU A 181 -1.14 15.45 15.51
N GLU A 182 -0.57 16.46 16.17
CA GLU A 182 -0.57 16.46 17.62
C GLU A 182 -2.04 16.45 18.07
N PRO A 183 -2.41 15.63 19.07
CA PRO A 183 -3.77 15.64 19.56
C PRO A 183 -4.12 17.08 19.96
N PHE A 184 -5.23 17.59 19.41
CA PHE A 184 -5.82 18.87 19.78
C PHE A 184 -5.83 18.98 21.30
N THR A 185 -4.86 19.69 21.86
CA THR A 185 -4.93 20.12 23.24
C THR A 185 -5.92 21.26 23.21
N GLU A 186 -7.18 20.96 23.56
CA GLU A 186 -8.11 21.99 23.97
C GLU A 186 -7.42 22.76 25.11
N ALA A 187 -6.84 23.90 24.76
CA ALA A 187 -6.46 24.90 25.72
C ALA A 187 -7.76 25.38 26.37
N HIS A 188 -8.14 24.72 27.46
CA HIS A 188 -9.05 25.29 28.44
C HIS A 188 -8.40 26.57 28.95
N SER A 189 -8.78 27.67 28.31
CA SER A 189 -8.62 29.01 28.83
C SER A 189 -9.48 29.12 30.08
N SER A 190 -8.82 29.28 31.23
CA SER A 190 -9.40 29.78 32.48
C SER A 190 -8.78 31.14 32.77
#